data_AF-A0A1B9JYP5-F1
#
_entry.id   AF-A0A1B9JYP5-F1
#
_cell.length_a   1.000
_cell.length_b   1.000
_cell.length_c   1.000
_cell.angle_alpha   90.00
_cell.angle_beta   90.00
_cell.angle_gamma   90.00
#
_symmetry.space_group_name_H-M   'P 1'
#
loop_
_entity.id
_entity.type
_entity.pdbx_description
1 polymer ?
#
loop_
_entity_poly.entity_id
_entity_poly.type
_entity_poly.pdbx_seq_one_letter_code
_entity_poly.pdbx_strand_id
1 'polypeptide(L)'
;MLIVKQCRLLNHLITMVLLIISTICYAQEQPKLESNLNHFDINKFNELKKQHYNDFRGTNEFTIQKDKDTTIRYMEDTEYTVITTIKNVYMISRVYYKPTGVLKSEDESFNSLAVNTARYYDEQGRLTEEYKYTSPDWVDRLTKVVKEKFNVDLWSLGQAMLSRGNYQGKEVITIIHNKGQYLDFRNDMADRYTVLLDANTLEIIKQFERSSKRPGYSHTLH
;
A
#
# COMPACT_ATOMS: atom_id res chain seq x y z
N MET A 1 13.95 -17.16 -53.29
CA MET A 1 13.31 -17.64 -52.03
C MET A 1 14.23 -17.47 -50.81
N LEU A 2 14.96 -16.35 -50.70
CA LEU A 2 15.90 -16.05 -49.59
C LEU A 2 15.45 -14.82 -48.78
N ILE A 3 14.85 -13.83 -49.45
CA ILE A 3 14.35 -12.57 -48.86
C ILE A 3 13.23 -12.81 -47.84
N VAL A 4 12.31 -13.76 -48.11
CA VAL A 4 11.19 -14.08 -47.20
C VAL A 4 11.66 -14.69 -45.87
N LYS A 5 12.79 -15.44 -45.86
CA LYS A 5 13.34 -16.03 -44.64
C LYS A 5 14.03 -14.98 -43.75
N GLN A 6 14.69 -13.99 -44.35
CA GLN A 6 15.35 -12.90 -43.60
C GLN A 6 14.34 -11.99 -42.88
N CYS A 7 13.18 -11.70 -43.48
CA CYS A 7 12.14 -10.90 -42.81
C CYS A 7 11.52 -11.61 -41.59
N ARG A 8 11.40 -12.94 -41.58
CA ARG A 8 10.84 -13.68 -40.43
C ARG A 8 11.79 -13.68 -39.23
N LEU A 9 13.09 -13.81 -39.47
CA LEU A 9 14.11 -13.73 -38.43
C LEU A 9 14.20 -12.34 -37.80
N LEU A 10 14.09 -11.28 -38.61
CA LEU A 10 14.10 -9.90 -38.12
C LEU A 10 12.87 -9.59 -37.25
N ASN A 11 11.67 -10.05 -37.65
CA ASN A 11 10.47 -9.88 -36.84
C ASN A 11 10.56 -10.61 -35.50
N HIS A 12 11.07 -11.85 -35.46
CA HIS A 12 11.25 -12.55 -34.18
C HIS A 12 12.28 -11.89 -33.26
N LEU A 13 13.36 -11.34 -33.83
CA LEU A 13 14.36 -10.60 -33.07
C LEU A 13 13.77 -9.32 -32.45
N ILE A 14 12.99 -8.55 -33.24
CA ILE A 14 12.31 -7.34 -32.76
C ILE A 14 11.30 -7.68 -31.66
N THR A 15 10.52 -8.76 -31.82
CA THR A 15 9.52 -9.18 -30.83
C THR A 15 10.18 -9.64 -29.52
N MET A 16 11.30 -10.35 -29.60
CA MET A 16 12.06 -10.75 -28.40
C MET A 16 12.68 -9.55 -27.69
N VAL A 17 13.26 -8.61 -28.42
CA VAL A 17 13.82 -7.38 -27.83
C VAL A 17 12.73 -6.55 -27.16
N LEU A 18 11.53 -6.44 -27.75
CA LEU A 18 10.37 -5.79 -27.14
C LEU A 18 9.89 -6.50 -25.86
N LEU A 19 9.87 -7.84 -25.83
CA LEU A 19 9.54 -8.62 -24.62
C LEU A 19 10.58 -8.48 -23.51
N ILE A 20 11.87 -8.39 -23.87
CA ILE A 20 12.96 -8.15 -22.93
C ILE A 20 12.90 -6.72 -22.38
N ILE A 21 12.63 -5.72 -23.22
CA ILE A 21 12.48 -4.32 -22.77
C ILE A 21 11.22 -4.16 -21.91
N SER A 22 10.10 -4.82 -22.24
CA SER A 22 8.88 -4.76 -21.42
C SER A 22 9.01 -5.43 -20.05
N THR A 23 9.86 -6.46 -19.94
CA THR A 23 10.13 -7.12 -18.66
C THR A 23 11.15 -6.36 -17.80
N ILE A 24 12.08 -5.62 -18.43
CA ILE A 24 13.06 -4.79 -17.70
C ILE A 24 12.45 -3.45 -17.24
N CYS A 25 11.46 -2.89 -17.96
CA CYS A 25 10.81 -1.62 -17.57
C CYS A 25 9.81 -1.75 -16.41
N TYR A 26 9.27 -2.94 -16.14
CA TYR A 26 8.35 -3.13 -14.99
C TYR A 26 9.08 -3.31 -13.65
N ALA A 27 10.42 -3.32 -13.64
CA ALA A 27 11.25 -3.26 -12.44
C ALA A 27 11.60 -1.82 -12.03
N GLN A 28 10.92 -0.81 -12.60
CA GLN A 28 11.09 0.59 -12.21
C GLN A 28 10.70 0.82 -10.75
N GLU A 29 11.73 0.81 -9.92
CA GLU A 29 11.89 1.56 -8.67
C GLU A 29 10.81 1.31 -7.61
N GLN A 30 10.77 0.07 -7.12
CA GLN A 30 10.51 -0.07 -5.70
C GLN A 30 11.65 0.61 -4.91
N PRO A 31 11.36 1.25 -3.76
CA PRO A 31 12.38 1.91 -2.96
C PRO A 31 13.47 0.91 -2.59
N LYS A 32 14.64 1.03 -3.24
CA LYS A 32 15.86 0.34 -2.83
C LYS A 32 16.28 0.93 -1.49
N LEU A 33 15.81 0.32 -0.41
CA LEU A 33 16.22 0.65 0.94
C LEU A 33 17.54 -0.10 1.24
N GLU A 34 18.47 0.60 1.89
CA GLU A 34 19.91 0.32 2.00
C GLU A 34 20.30 -1.12 2.40
N SER A 35 21.52 -1.54 2.01
CA SER A 35 22.02 -2.91 2.14
C SER A 35 22.43 -3.35 3.56
N ASN A 36 21.81 -2.82 4.63
CA ASN A 36 22.14 -3.19 6.02
C ASN A 36 20.95 -3.05 6.99
N LEU A 37 19.75 -3.44 6.55
CA LEU A 37 18.50 -3.29 7.32
C LEU A 37 18.25 -4.38 8.38
N ASN A 38 19.13 -5.36 8.49
CA ASN A 38 18.98 -6.46 9.46
C ASN A 38 19.23 -6.04 10.92
N HIS A 39 19.81 -4.86 11.12
CA HIS A 39 20.20 -4.38 12.44
C HIS A 39 19.88 -2.89 12.62
N PHE A 40 19.31 -2.58 13.78
CA PHE A 40 18.91 -1.26 14.21
C PHE A 40 20.06 -0.55 14.92
N ASP A 41 20.43 0.62 14.42
CA ASP A 41 21.42 1.48 15.06
C ASP A 41 20.77 2.31 16.19
N ILE A 42 20.85 1.77 17.41
CA ILE A 42 20.31 2.40 18.62
C ILE A 42 20.98 3.74 18.94
N ASN A 43 22.25 3.93 18.58
CA ASN A 43 22.97 5.17 18.86
C ASN A 43 22.46 6.30 17.97
N LYS A 44 22.37 6.03 16.66
CA LYS A 44 21.78 6.97 15.70
C LYS A 44 20.33 7.30 16.05
N PHE A 45 19.56 6.31 16.49
CA PHE A 45 18.19 6.54 16.96
C PHE A 45 18.13 7.46 18.18
N ASN A 46 18.97 7.22 19.19
CA ASN A 46 19.00 8.04 20.40
C ASN A 46 19.45 9.49 20.11
N GLU A 47 20.37 9.68 19.17
CA GLU A 47 20.76 11.02 18.69
C GLU A 47 19.60 11.74 18.02
N LEU A 48 18.91 11.07 17.09
CA LEU A 48 17.71 11.60 16.43
C LEU A 48 16.62 11.95 17.46
N LYS A 49 16.37 11.06 18.43
CA LYS A 49 15.42 11.28 19.52
C LYS A 49 15.74 12.55 20.32
N LYS A 50 17.02 12.82 20.61
CA LYS A 50 17.44 14.06 21.28
C LYS A 50 17.22 15.30 20.40
N GLN A 51 17.56 15.22 19.11
CA GLN A 51 17.36 16.32 18.16
C GLN A 51 15.87 16.69 18.02
N HIS A 52 15.01 15.68 18.05
CA HIS A 52 13.57 15.82 17.90
C HIS A 52 12.83 15.91 19.24
N TYR A 53 13.51 16.09 20.38
CA TYR A 53 12.92 16.01 21.73
C TYR A 53 11.67 16.87 21.93
N ASN A 54 11.57 18.04 21.28
CA ASN A 54 10.39 18.90 21.40
C ASN A 54 9.15 18.36 20.64
N ASP A 55 9.37 17.44 19.70
CA ASP A 55 8.32 16.72 18.97
C ASP A 55 7.72 15.58 19.83
N PHE A 56 8.41 15.16 20.91
CA PHE A 56 8.05 14.04 21.81
C PHE A 56 6.97 14.37 22.84
N ARG A 57 6.09 15.38 22.68
CA ARG A 57 5.12 15.88 23.70
C ARG A 57 4.39 14.80 24.53
N GLY A 58 5.07 14.17 25.49
CA GLY A 58 4.60 13.01 26.24
C GLY A 58 4.42 11.70 25.45
N THR A 59 4.90 11.56 24.22
CA THR A 59 4.71 10.36 23.39
C THR A 59 6.02 9.59 23.16
N ASN A 60 5.95 8.28 22.95
CA ASN A 60 7.10 7.45 22.54
C ASN A 60 7.27 7.37 21.01
N GLU A 61 6.70 8.33 20.28
CA GLU A 61 6.75 8.34 18.82
C GLU A 61 7.11 9.73 18.28
N PHE A 62 7.80 9.74 17.14
CA PHE A 62 8.07 10.95 16.36
C PHE A 62 8.08 10.63 14.87
N THR A 63 7.87 11.66 14.05
CA THR A 63 7.85 11.52 12.58
C THR A 63 8.80 12.53 11.96
N ILE A 64 9.64 12.08 11.03
CA ILE A 64 10.54 12.91 10.24
C ILE A 64 10.04 12.95 8.80
N GLN A 65 9.96 14.15 8.21
CA GLN A 65 9.80 14.31 6.77
C GLN A 65 11.15 14.09 6.09
N LYS A 66 11.29 13.02 5.29
CA LYS A 66 12.54 12.71 4.57
C LYS A 66 12.65 13.51 3.27
N ASP A 67 11.56 13.55 2.51
CA ASP A 67 11.42 14.27 1.25
C ASP A 67 9.95 14.64 1.03
N LYS A 68 9.57 15.21 -0.13
CA LYS A 68 8.20 15.69 -0.38
C LYS A 68 7.11 14.62 -0.17
N ASP A 69 7.41 13.37 -0.51
CA ASP A 69 6.41 12.30 -0.59
C ASP A 69 6.65 11.20 0.47
N THR A 70 7.76 11.29 1.22
CA THR A 70 8.20 10.25 2.17
C THR A 70 8.33 10.80 3.59
N THR A 71 7.65 10.14 4.53
CA THR A 71 7.85 10.30 5.98
C THR A 71 8.41 9.02 6.60
N ILE A 72 9.15 9.18 7.70
CA ILE A 72 9.58 8.07 8.53
C ILE A 72 9.03 8.30 9.93
N ARG A 73 8.17 7.39 10.37
CA ARG A 73 7.67 7.36 11.74
C ARG A 73 8.48 6.37 12.56
N TYR A 74 8.87 6.81 13.75
CA TYR A 74 9.54 6.00 14.74
C TYR A 74 8.64 5.88 15.96
N MET A 75 8.50 4.67 16.49
CA MET A 75 7.74 4.37 17.69
C MET A 75 8.52 3.42 18.59
N GLU A 76 8.54 3.71 19.88
CA GLU A 76 9.27 2.95 20.87
C GLU A 76 8.30 2.33 21.90
N ASP A 77 8.31 1.01 22.03
CA ASP A 77 7.58 0.27 23.06
C ASP A 77 8.56 -0.27 24.12
N THR A 78 8.14 -0.96 25.17
CA THR A 78 9.02 -1.54 26.18
C THR A 78 9.99 -2.58 25.60
N GLU A 79 9.52 -3.39 24.65
CA GLU A 79 10.25 -4.54 24.10
C GLU A 79 10.81 -4.31 22.69
N TYR A 80 10.22 -3.40 21.92
CA TYR A 80 10.53 -3.22 20.49
C TYR A 80 10.66 -1.77 20.08
N THR A 81 11.37 -1.56 18.96
CA THR A 81 11.34 -0.30 18.22
C THR A 81 10.74 -0.55 16.85
N VAL A 82 9.77 0.29 16.45
CA VAL A 82 9.11 0.23 15.15
C VAL A 82 9.53 1.43 14.32
N ILE A 83 9.95 1.15 13.08
CA ILE A 83 10.26 2.16 12.08
C ILE A 83 9.35 1.93 10.87
N THR A 84 8.44 2.87 10.63
CA THR A 84 7.57 2.85 9.46
C THR A 84 8.04 3.89 8.45
N THR A 85 8.43 3.43 7.25
CA THR A 85 8.64 4.32 6.11
C THR A 85 7.33 4.43 5.33
N ILE A 86 6.82 5.64 5.14
CA ILE A 86 5.55 5.91 4.47
C ILE A 86 5.85 6.75 3.25
N LYS A 87 5.58 6.23 2.05
CA LYS A 87 5.65 6.96 0.78
C LYS A 87 4.26 7.01 0.18
N ASN A 88 3.63 8.18 0.21
CA ASN A 88 2.20 8.35 -0.09
C ASN A 88 1.32 7.40 0.74
N VAL A 89 0.64 6.46 0.07
CA VAL A 89 -0.25 5.44 0.65
C VAL A 89 0.44 4.09 0.88
N TYR A 90 1.72 3.97 0.49
CA TYR A 90 2.51 2.76 0.66
C TYR A 90 3.34 2.85 1.94
N MET A 91 3.35 1.78 2.73
CA MET A 91 4.06 1.76 4.01
C MET A 91 4.88 0.48 4.13
N ILE A 92 6.08 0.62 4.66
CA ILE A 92 6.92 -0.51 5.08
C ILE A 92 7.18 -0.36 6.57
N SER A 93 6.68 -1.29 7.37
CA SER A 93 6.90 -1.33 8.81
C SER A 93 8.00 -2.33 9.15
N ARG A 94 8.94 -1.91 10.00
CA ARG A 94 9.98 -2.78 10.52
C ARG A 94 9.99 -2.73 12.03
N VAL A 95 9.98 -3.89 12.65
CA VAL A 95 10.03 -4.05 14.11
C VAL A 95 11.39 -4.63 14.46
N TYR A 96 12.05 -4.07 15.46
CA TYR A 96 13.37 -4.52 15.93
C TYR A 96 13.31 -4.90 17.40
N TYR A 97 14.00 -5.98 17.76
CA TYR A 97 14.25 -6.35 19.15
C TYR A 97 15.12 -5.28 19.81
N LYS A 98 14.64 -4.64 20.88
CA LYS A 98 15.42 -3.61 21.57
C LYS A 98 16.77 -4.10 22.12
N PRO A 99 16.87 -5.27 22.77
CA PRO A 99 18.13 -5.70 23.38
C PRO A 99 19.24 -5.94 22.36
N THR A 100 18.89 -6.47 21.20
CA THR A 100 19.85 -6.91 20.18
C THR A 100 19.92 -6.00 18.97
N GLY A 101 18.94 -5.11 18.77
CA GLY A 101 18.76 -4.34 17.54
C GLY A 101 18.40 -5.19 16.32
N VAL A 102 18.23 -6.50 16.44
CA VAL A 102 17.97 -7.38 15.31
C VAL A 102 16.54 -7.17 14.78
N LEU A 103 16.37 -7.20 13.46
CA LEU A 103 15.06 -7.14 12.81
C LEU A 103 14.20 -8.32 13.29
N LYS A 104 13.05 -8.02 13.89
CA LYS A 104 12.05 -8.99 14.35
C LYS A 104 11.03 -9.29 13.25
N SER A 105 10.55 -8.26 12.57
CA SER A 105 9.60 -8.43 11.47
C SER A 105 9.64 -7.28 10.48
N GLU A 106 9.25 -7.58 9.25
CA GLU A 106 9.04 -6.61 8.17
C GLU A 106 7.70 -6.92 7.49
N ASP A 107 6.86 -5.90 7.34
CA ASP A 107 5.60 -5.98 6.63
C ASP A 107 5.39 -4.76 5.72
N GLU A 108 4.55 -4.96 4.70
CA GLU A 108 4.22 -3.96 3.71
C GLU A 108 2.70 -3.76 3.66
N SER A 109 2.28 -2.50 3.53
CA SER A 109 0.86 -2.19 3.32
C SER A 109 0.63 -1.10 2.28
N PHE A 110 -0.53 -1.19 1.62
CA PHE A 110 -1.03 -0.21 0.66
C PHE A 110 -2.45 0.19 1.05
N ASN A 111 -2.69 1.47 1.33
CA ASN A 111 -4.00 1.98 1.80
C ASN A 111 -4.60 1.11 2.94
N SER A 112 -3.79 0.81 3.96
CA SER A 112 -4.15 -0.01 5.13
C SER A 112 -4.35 -1.51 4.85
N LEU A 113 -4.14 -2.00 3.63
CA LEU A 113 -4.16 -3.43 3.32
C LEU A 113 -2.75 -4.02 3.41
N ALA A 114 -2.58 -5.13 4.11
CA ALA A 114 -1.34 -5.91 4.03
C ALA A 114 -1.16 -6.44 2.59
N VAL A 115 0.03 -6.22 2.02
CA VAL A 115 0.38 -6.61 0.65
C VAL A 115 1.72 -7.32 0.63
N ASN A 116 2.04 -7.95 -0.50
CA ASN A 116 3.27 -8.68 -0.74
C ASN A 116 3.51 -9.76 0.34
N THR A 117 4.62 -9.65 1.07
CA THR A 117 5.09 -10.68 1.99
C THR A 117 5.44 -10.05 3.33
N ALA A 118 4.92 -10.61 4.43
CA ALA A 118 5.45 -10.35 5.76
C ALA A 118 6.48 -11.42 6.15
N ARG A 119 7.56 -10.98 6.80
CA ARG A 119 8.64 -11.85 7.26
C ARG A 119 8.88 -11.64 8.74
N TYR A 120 9.13 -12.73 9.45
CA TYR A 120 9.44 -12.76 10.87
C TYR A 120 10.76 -13.48 11.10
N TYR A 121 11.52 -12.99 12.07
CA TYR A 121 12.87 -13.46 12.37
C TYR A 121 13.05 -13.65 13.89
N ASP A 122 13.93 -14.57 14.26
CA ASP A 122 14.37 -14.72 15.66
C ASP A 122 15.41 -13.66 16.07
N GLU A 123 15.80 -13.64 17.34
CA GLU A 123 16.80 -12.70 17.87
C GLU A 123 18.21 -12.88 17.28
N GLN A 124 18.47 -13.98 16.56
CA GLN A 124 19.71 -14.22 15.82
C GLN A 124 19.60 -13.77 14.35
N GLY A 125 18.44 -13.26 13.93
CA GLY A 125 18.17 -12.78 12.57
C GLY A 125 17.83 -13.89 11.58
N ARG A 126 17.49 -15.10 12.05
CA ARG A 126 17.07 -16.21 11.18
C ARG A 126 15.58 -16.11 10.91
N LEU A 127 15.20 -16.28 9.64
CA LEU A 127 13.80 -16.30 9.22
C LEU A 127 13.06 -17.47 9.89
N THR A 128 11.99 -17.17 10.61
CA THR A 128 11.14 -18.17 11.28
C THR A 128 9.82 -18.38 10.55
N GLU A 129 9.21 -17.30 10.05
CA GLU A 129 7.90 -17.35 9.39
C GLU A 129 7.83 -16.39 8.19
N GLU A 130 7.15 -16.82 7.12
CA GLU A 130 6.89 -16.01 5.94
C GLU A 130 5.42 -16.14 5.54
N TYR A 131 4.71 -15.01 5.43
CA TYR A 131 3.30 -14.95 5.03
C TYR A 131 3.16 -14.16 3.74
N LYS A 132 2.61 -14.80 2.71
CA LYS A 132 2.37 -14.17 1.41
C LYS A 132 0.91 -13.74 1.31
N TYR A 133 0.67 -12.44 1.28
CA TYR A 133 -0.68 -11.87 1.22
C TYR A 133 -1.18 -11.67 -0.21
N THR A 134 -0.30 -11.24 -1.11
CA THR A 134 -0.63 -10.94 -2.51
C THR A 134 0.54 -11.27 -3.43
N SER A 135 0.26 -11.35 -4.73
CA SER A 135 1.31 -11.37 -5.76
C SER A 135 2.02 -10.01 -5.86
N PRO A 136 3.28 -9.95 -6.34
CA PRO A 136 4.04 -8.69 -6.43
C PRO A 136 3.39 -7.60 -7.29
N ASP A 137 2.60 -7.98 -8.30
CA ASP A 137 1.90 -7.08 -9.22
C ASP A 137 0.48 -6.69 -8.74
N TRP A 138 0.05 -7.19 -7.58
CA TRP A 138 -1.34 -7.07 -7.14
C TRP A 138 -1.78 -5.62 -6.93
N VAL A 139 -0.92 -4.78 -6.35
CA VAL A 139 -1.20 -3.35 -6.14
C VAL A 139 -1.39 -2.64 -7.49
N ASP A 140 -0.57 -2.95 -8.49
CA ASP A 140 -0.67 -2.37 -9.83
C ASP A 140 -1.98 -2.79 -10.51
N ARG A 141 -2.35 -4.07 -10.40
CA ARG A 141 -3.64 -4.56 -10.93
C ARG A 141 -4.82 -3.88 -10.24
N LEU A 142 -4.79 -3.76 -8.91
CA LEU A 142 -5.85 -3.10 -8.14
C LEU A 142 -6.00 -1.64 -8.52
N THR A 143 -4.90 -0.87 -8.52
CA THR A 143 -4.91 0.56 -8.85
C THR A 143 -5.43 0.79 -10.26
N LYS A 144 -5.04 -0.05 -11.23
CA LYS A 144 -5.55 -0.01 -12.60
C LYS A 144 -7.05 -0.28 -12.67
N VAL A 145 -7.54 -1.38 -12.10
CA VAL A 145 -8.97 -1.73 -12.10
C VAL A 145 -9.79 -0.60 -11.49
N VAL A 146 -9.34 -0.06 -10.35
CA VAL A 146 -10.08 0.95 -9.61
C VAL A 146 -10.09 2.29 -10.33
N LYS A 147 -8.98 2.68 -10.97
CA LYS A 147 -8.91 3.88 -11.79
C LYS A 147 -9.80 3.76 -13.02
N GLU A 148 -9.73 2.65 -13.75
CA GLU A 148 -10.48 2.45 -15.00
C GLU A 148 -11.99 2.29 -14.77
N LYS A 149 -12.40 1.59 -13.71
CA LYS A 149 -13.82 1.29 -13.46
C LYS A 149 -14.53 2.36 -12.64
N PHE A 150 -13.82 3.05 -11.75
CA PHE A 150 -14.44 3.94 -10.77
C PHE A 150 -13.90 5.37 -10.79
N ASN A 151 -12.91 5.66 -11.66
CA ASN A 151 -12.19 6.93 -11.72
C ASN A 151 -11.56 7.35 -10.38
N VAL A 152 -11.10 6.38 -9.59
CA VAL A 152 -10.48 6.63 -8.29
C VAL A 152 -8.98 6.43 -8.39
N ASP A 153 -8.21 7.40 -7.91
CA ASP A 153 -6.76 7.25 -7.77
C ASP A 153 -6.42 6.78 -6.35
N LEU A 154 -6.04 5.50 -6.23
CA LEU A 154 -5.66 4.91 -4.95
C LEU A 154 -4.32 5.42 -4.43
N TRP A 155 -3.50 6.09 -5.25
CA TRP A 155 -2.26 6.70 -4.76
C TRP A 155 -2.51 8.03 -4.04
N SER A 156 -3.70 8.62 -4.21
CA SER A 156 -4.11 9.84 -3.52
C SER A 156 -4.78 9.53 -2.18
N LEU A 157 -4.13 9.93 -1.09
CA LEU A 157 -4.69 9.86 0.25
C LEU A 157 -6.07 10.52 0.30
N GLY A 158 -7.08 9.78 0.78
CA GLY A 158 -8.42 10.30 1.01
C GLY A 158 -9.39 10.19 -0.17
N GLN A 159 -9.01 9.73 -1.36
CA GLN A 159 -10.00 9.44 -2.42
C GLN A 159 -10.78 8.14 -2.20
N ALA A 160 -10.20 7.21 -1.44
CA ALA A 160 -10.82 5.94 -1.12
C ALA A 160 -10.44 5.45 0.28
N MET A 161 -11.29 4.61 0.84
CA MET A 161 -11.00 3.79 2.01
C MET A 161 -11.07 2.32 1.61
N LEU A 162 -10.04 1.56 1.97
CA LEU A 162 -9.91 0.16 1.63
C LEU A 162 -9.94 -0.68 2.90
N SER A 163 -10.64 -1.81 2.84
CA SER A 163 -10.58 -2.83 3.88
C SER A 163 -10.72 -4.22 3.29
N ARG A 164 -10.06 -5.20 3.92
CA ARG A 164 -10.22 -6.62 3.59
C ARG A 164 -11.31 -7.21 4.48
N GLY A 165 -12.12 -8.10 3.93
CA GLY A 165 -13.21 -8.72 4.67
C GLY A 165 -13.68 -10.02 4.06
N ASN A 166 -14.77 -10.56 4.62
CA ASN A 166 -15.44 -11.73 4.09
C ASN A 166 -16.85 -11.36 3.63
N TYR A 167 -17.21 -11.77 2.42
CA TYR A 167 -18.56 -11.67 1.89
C TYR A 167 -19.01 -13.05 1.40
N GLN A 168 -19.98 -13.64 2.10
CA GLN A 168 -20.55 -14.95 1.75
C GLN A 168 -19.49 -16.07 1.61
N GLY A 169 -18.51 -16.09 2.51
CA GLY A 169 -17.43 -17.09 2.50
C GLY A 169 -16.29 -16.77 1.54
N LYS A 170 -16.37 -15.69 0.75
CA LYS A 170 -15.27 -15.23 -0.11
C LYS A 170 -14.52 -14.08 0.51
N GLU A 171 -13.20 -14.08 0.32
CA GLU A 171 -12.35 -12.97 0.70
C GLU A 171 -12.51 -11.81 -0.30
N VAL A 172 -12.78 -10.61 0.21
CA VAL A 172 -13.08 -9.44 -0.62
C VAL A 172 -12.30 -8.22 -0.17
N ILE A 173 -12.04 -7.32 -1.12
CA ILE A 173 -11.64 -5.94 -0.86
C ILE A 173 -12.88 -5.07 -0.95
N THR A 174 -13.18 -4.36 0.13
CA THR A 174 -14.18 -3.29 0.15
C THR A 174 -13.50 -1.98 -0.19
N ILE A 175 -14.04 -1.28 -1.18
CA ILE A 175 -13.59 0.05 -1.59
C ILE A 175 -14.76 1.01 -1.39
N ILE A 176 -14.58 1.98 -0.50
CA ILE A 176 -15.51 3.10 -0.33
C ILE A 176 -14.89 4.30 -1.02
N HIS A 177 -15.63 4.93 -1.93
CA HIS A 177 -15.13 6.06 -2.73
C HIS A 177 -16.26 7.04 -3.12
N ASN A 178 -15.87 8.22 -3.61
CA ASN A 178 -16.78 9.21 -4.17
C ASN A 178 -16.37 9.58 -5.62
N LYS A 179 -16.30 8.58 -6.50
CA LYS A 179 -15.96 8.73 -7.95
C LYS A 179 -14.74 9.62 -8.25
N GLY A 180 -13.68 9.48 -7.45
CA GLY A 180 -12.43 10.25 -7.59
C GLY A 180 -12.38 11.57 -6.82
N GLN A 181 -13.49 11.99 -6.20
CA GLN A 181 -13.49 13.08 -5.24
C GLN A 181 -12.97 12.60 -3.88
N TYR A 182 -12.39 13.51 -3.11
CA TYR A 182 -11.98 13.23 -1.73
C TYR A 182 -13.18 12.85 -0.87
N LEU A 183 -12.97 11.85 -0.01
CA LEU A 183 -13.91 11.44 1.01
C LEU A 183 -13.91 12.49 2.12
N ASP A 184 -15.02 13.20 2.23
CA ASP A 184 -15.31 14.03 3.40
C ASP A 184 -16.07 13.19 4.44
N PHE A 185 -15.35 12.74 5.46
CA PHE A 185 -15.94 11.98 6.57
C PHE A 185 -16.69 12.86 7.58
N ARG A 186 -16.53 14.18 7.54
CA ARG A 186 -17.26 15.12 8.40
C ARG A 186 -18.65 15.41 7.85
N ASN A 187 -18.82 15.29 6.54
CA ASN A 187 -20.08 15.56 5.86
C ASN A 187 -20.75 14.24 5.45
N ASP A 188 -21.71 13.76 6.25
CA ASP A 188 -22.46 12.51 6.01
C ASP A 188 -23.42 12.57 4.79
N MET A 189 -23.31 13.63 3.98
CA MET A 189 -24.19 13.94 2.84
C MET A 189 -23.56 13.70 1.46
N ALA A 190 -22.33 13.17 1.37
CA ALA A 190 -21.76 12.82 0.07
C ALA A 190 -22.32 11.47 -0.44
N ASP A 191 -22.69 11.40 -1.71
CA ASP A 191 -22.98 10.14 -2.39
C ASP A 191 -21.76 9.22 -2.23
N ARG A 192 -21.95 8.08 -1.55
CA ARG A 192 -20.88 7.10 -1.31
C ARG A 192 -21.15 5.86 -2.13
N TYR A 193 -20.13 5.44 -2.87
CA TYR A 193 -20.11 4.20 -3.60
C TYR A 193 -19.28 3.20 -2.81
N THR A 194 -19.86 2.01 -2.61
CA THR A 194 -19.15 0.87 -2.02
C THR A 194 -19.05 -0.22 -3.07
N VAL A 195 -17.84 -0.66 -3.36
CA VAL A 195 -17.57 -1.76 -4.27
C VAL A 195 -16.91 -2.90 -3.49
N LEU A 196 -17.36 -4.12 -3.75
CA LEU A 196 -16.71 -5.35 -3.30
C LEU A 196 -16.01 -5.98 -4.49
N LEU A 197 -14.69 -6.16 -4.38
CA LEU A 197 -13.88 -6.91 -5.34
C LEU A 197 -13.48 -8.25 -4.72
N ASP A 198 -13.39 -9.31 -5.53
CA ASP A 198 -12.68 -10.53 -5.12
C ASP A 198 -11.23 -10.18 -4.80
N ALA A 199 -10.72 -10.62 -3.64
CA ALA A 199 -9.39 -10.21 -3.20
C ALA A 199 -8.25 -10.75 -4.09
N ASN A 200 -8.48 -11.84 -4.83
CA ASN A 200 -7.45 -12.48 -5.65
C ASN A 200 -7.57 -12.08 -7.12
N THR A 201 -8.79 -12.13 -7.67
CA THR A 201 -9.04 -11.85 -9.10
C THR A 201 -9.28 -10.37 -9.36
N LEU A 202 -9.67 -9.60 -8.34
CA LEU A 202 -10.06 -8.19 -8.42
C LEU A 202 -11.33 -7.96 -9.27
N GLU A 203 -12.08 -9.03 -9.55
CA GLU A 203 -13.36 -8.96 -10.22
C GLU A 203 -14.41 -8.33 -9.29
N ILE A 204 -15.30 -7.53 -9.87
CA ILE A 204 -16.37 -6.89 -9.13
C ILE A 204 -17.41 -7.94 -8.73
N ILE A 205 -17.56 -8.15 -7.42
CA ILE A 205 -18.58 -9.04 -6.86
C ILE A 205 -19.90 -8.28 -6.70
N LYS A 206 -19.83 -7.06 -6.17
CA LYS A 206 -21.03 -6.27 -5.87
C LYS A 206 -20.71 -4.78 -5.81
N GLN A 207 -21.69 -3.96 -6.17
CA GLN A 207 -21.64 -2.51 -6.04
C GLN A 207 -22.89 -2.02 -5.32
N PHE A 208 -22.71 -1.00 -4.48
CA PHE A 208 -23.76 -0.34 -3.74
C PHE A 208 -23.61 1.17 -3.93
N GLU A 209 -24.73 1.84 -4.15
CA GLU A 209 -24.81 3.29 -4.14
C GLU A 209 -25.65 3.71 -2.93
N ARG A 210 -25.06 4.52 -2.04
CA ARG A 210 -25.81 5.18 -0.97
C ARG A 210 -26.17 6.57 -1.45
N SER A 211 -27.31 6.70 -2.13
CA SER A 211 -27.88 8.02 -2.43
C SER A 211 -28.63 8.54 -1.21
N SER A 212 -28.27 9.70 -0.68
CA SER A 212 -29.07 10.37 0.35
C SER A 212 -30.25 11.13 -0.27
N LYS A 213 -31.17 10.44 -0.95
CA LYS A 213 -32.48 11.03 -1.23
C LYS A 213 -33.32 10.94 0.04
N ARG A 214 -33.43 12.06 0.77
CA ARG A 214 -34.49 12.19 1.79
C ARG A 214 -35.84 11.92 1.09
N PRO A 215 -36.72 11.06 1.63
CA PRO A 215 -38.10 11.00 1.15
C PRO A 215 -38.75 12.38 1.37
N GLY A 216 -39.47 12.84 0.35
CA GLY A 216 -39.88 14.24 0.20
C GLY A 216 -40.69 14.79 1.37
N TYR A 217 -40.28 15.96 1.85
CA TYR A 217 -41.23 16.90 2.44
C TYR A 217 -41.98 17.58 1.28
N SER A 218 -43.13 17.02 0.94
CA SER A 218 -44.17 17.73 0.19
C SER A 218 -44.69 18.85 1.10
N HIS A 219 -44.26 20.09 0.87
CA HIS A 219 -45.01 21.24 1.35
C HIS A 219 -46.26 21.39 0.49
N THR A 220 -47.33 20.69 0.88
CA THR A 220 -48.69 21.12 0.55
C THR A 220 -48.98 22.36 1.39
N LEU A 221 -48.98 23.51 0.74
CA LEU A 221 -49.58 24.74 1.25
C LEU A 221 -51.10 24.58 1.19
N HIS A 222 -51.76 24.68 2.35
CA HIS A 222 -53.15 25.09 2.49
C HIS A 222 -53.21 26.21 3.50
#